data_AF-A0A8S3FGH8-F1
#
_entry.id   AF-A0A8S3FGH8-F1
#
_cell.length_a   1.000
_cell.length_b   1.000
_cell.length_c   1.000
_cell.angle_alpha   90.00
_cell.angle_beta   90.00
_cell.angle_gamma   90.00
#
_symmetry.space_group_name_H-M   'P 1'
#
loop_
_entity.id
_entity.type
_entity.pdbx_description
1 polymer ?
#
loop_
_entity_poly.entity_id
_entity_poly.type
_entity_poly.pdbx_seq_one_letter_code
_entity_poly.pdbx_strand_id
1 'polypeptide(L)'
;DNVNDADRLRLTGYKFLDDTLLTDVYFLFPPSQIALTALLFASVKATVQIDEYILKHIYGSLESVQMQNVKETIRLIANAVREQVKYKKGEVKQVVEKLDKCYNILNDPRSEEYKKKRFEQFQIITDYEAKHLP
;
A
#
# COMPACT_ATOMS: atom_id res chain seq x y z
N ASP A 1 -17.98 23.26 -14.46
CA ASP A 1 -17.73 21.85 -14.08
C ASP A 1 -18.22 20.90 -15.16
N ASN A 2 -17.31 20.39 -15.96
CA ASN A 2 -17.64 19.47 -17.05
C ASN A 2 -17.54 18.04 -16.52
N VAL A 3 -18.67 17.32 -16.43
CA VAL A 3 -18.77 15.98 -15.80
C VAL A 3 -17.73 14.98 -16.37
N ASN A 4 -17.36 15.15 -17.65
CA ASN A 4 -16.35 14.33 -18.33
C ASN A 4 -14.93 14.47 -17.73
N ASP A 5 -14.57 15.66 -17.24
CA ASP A 5 -13.24 15.89 -16.67
C ASP A 5 -13.09 15.20 -15.31
N ALA A 6 -14.15 15.15 -14.52
CA ALA A 6 -14.18 14.44 -13.24
C ALA A 6 -14.02 12.92 -13.42
N ASP A 7 -14.65 12.33 -14.43
CA ASP A 7 -14.52 10.90 -14.73
C ASP A 7 -13.12 10.53 -15.22
N ARG A 8 -12.49 11.38 -16.04
CA ARG A 8 -11.10 11.18 -16.51
C ARG A 8 -10.09 11.27 -15.36
N LEU A 9 -10.30 12.23 -14.45
CA LEU A 9 -9.51 12.36 -13.22
C LEU A 9 -9.67 11.12 -12.34
N ARG A 10 -10.90 10.65 -12.14
CA ARG A 10 -11.20 9.48 -11.32
C ARG A 10 -10.48 8.23 -11.83
N LEU A 11 -10.58 7.94 -13.12
CA LEU A 11 -9.94 6.76 -13.73
C LEU A 11 -8.41 6.80 -13.56
N THR A 12 -7.81 7.97 -13.83
CA THR A 12 -6.35 8.14 -13.73
C THR A 12 -5.87 8.13 -12.28
N GLY A 13 -6.65 8.70 -11.37
CA GLY A 13 -6.39 8.72 -9.93
C GLY A 13 -6.47 7.32 -9.32
N TYR A 14 -7.48 6.52 -9.66
CA TYR A 14 -7.56 5.14 -9.20
C TYR A 14 -6.39 4.30 -9.68
N LYS A 15 -5.98 4.47 -10.94
CA LYS A 15 -4.77 3.80 -11.43
C LYS A 15 -3.53 4.17 -10.61
N PHE A 16 -3.36 5.44 -10.25
CA PHE A 16 -2.26 5.86 -9.40
C PHE A 16 -2.34 5.24 -7.99
N LEU A 17 -3.55 5.13 -7.43
CA LEU A 17 -3.77 4.47 -6.13
C LEU A 17 -3.52 2.96 -6.19
N ASP A 18 -3.81 2.29 -7.31
CA ASP A 18 -3.44 0.89 -7.49
C ASP A 18 -1.91 0.74 -7.52
N ASP A 19 -1.22 1.66 -8.20
CA ASP A 19 0.23 1.67 -8.24
C ASP A 19 0.81 1.92 -6.82
N THR A 20 0.23 2.77 -5.98
CA THR A 20 0.75 3.00 -4.61
C THR A 20 0.71 1.75 -3.73
N LEU A 21 -0.16 0.76 -3.99
CA LEU A 21 -0.20 -0.51 -3.26
C LEU A 21 1.05 -1.38 -3.46
N LEU A 22 1.83 -1.11 -4.52
CA LEU A 22 3.09 -1.80 -4.81
C LEU A 22 4.29 -1.13 -4.12
N THR A 23 4.04 -0.21 -3.19
CA THR A 23 5.06 0.59 -2.50
C THR A 23 4.74 0.72 -1.01
N ASP A 24 5.70 1.20 -0.22
CA ASP A 24 5.53 1.41 1.22
C ASP A 24 4.76 2.71 1.57
N VAL A 25 4.24 3.43 0.57
CA VAL A 25 3.57 4.73 0.76
C VAL A 25 2.45 4.68 1.80
N TYR A 26 1.68 3.58 1.86
CA TYR A 26 0.59 3.40 2.83
C TYR A 26 1.05 3.33 4.30
N PHE A 27 2.32 2.96 4.54
CA PHE A 27 2.89 2.92 5.88
C PHE A 27 3.55 4.25 6.27
N LEU A 28 3.92 5.07 5.28
CA LEU A 28 4.71 6.28 5.49
C LEU A 28 3.86 7.56 5.49
N PHE A 29 2.71 7.55 4.80
CA PHE A 29 1.90 8.75 4.60
C PHE A 29 0.42 8.54 4.94
N PRO A 30 -0.26 9.56 5.49
CA PRO A 30 -1.69 9.51 5.72
C PRO A 30 -2.49 9.42 4.42
N PRO A 31 -3.67 8.77 4.44
CA PRO A 31 -4.49 8.54 3.26
C PRO A 31 -4.94 9.84 2.56
N SER A 32 -5.10 10.93 3.31
CA SER A 32 -5.43 12.25 2.74
C SER A 32 -4.33 12.80 1.82
N GLN A 33 -3.06 12.61 2.18
CA GLN A 33 -1.92 13.04 1.36
C GLN A 33 -1.72 12.16 0.14
N ILE A 34 -1.97 10.85 0.28
CA ILE A 34 -1.95 9.90 -0.83
C ILE A 34 -3.06 10.25 -1.84
N ALA A 35 -4.28 10.48 -1.37
CA ALA A 35 -5.41 10.87 -2.21
C ALA A 35 -5.19 12.21 -2.92
N LEU A 36 -4.64 13.21 -2.22
CA LEU A 36 -4.30 14.50 -2.82
C LEU A 36 -3.23 14.34 -3.92
N THR A 37 -2.20 13.53 -3.65
CA THR A 37 -1.16 13.24 -4.65
C THR A 37 -1.73 12.52 -5.87
N ALA A 38 -2.62 11.55 -5.66
CA ALA A 38 -3.30 10.85 -6.75
C ALA A 38 -4.13 11.80 -7.62
N LEU A 39 -4.87 12.73 -7.00
CA LEU A 39 -5.67 13.72 -7.71
C LEU A 39 -4.79 14.70 -8.51
N LEU A 40 -3.70 15.20 -7.91
CA LEU A 40 -2.73 16.08 -8.56
C LEU A 40 -1.99 15.38 -9.71
N PHE A 41 -1.63 14.11 -9.53
CA PHE A 41 -1.01 13.35 -10.59
C PHE A 41 -2.01 13.11 -11.74
N ALA A 42 -3.26 12.78 -11.41
CA ALA A 42 -4.32 12.61 -12.38
C ALA A 42 -4.60 13.88 -13.17
N SER A 43 -4.55 15.06 -12.55
CA SER A 43 -4.80 16.32 -13.24
C SER A 43 -3.73 16.67 -14.26
N VAL A 44 -2.46 16.51 -13.88
CA VAL A 44 -1.33 16.68 -14.79
C VAL A 44 -1.43 15.72 -15.98
N LYS A 45 -1.81 14.46 -15.73
CA LYS A 45 -1.88 13.42 -16.76
C LYS A 45 -3.14 13.51 -17.64
N ALA A 46 -4.27 13.93 -17.09
CA ALA A 46 -5.53 14.14 -17.80
C ALA A 46 -5.63 15.54 -18.45
N THR A 47 -4.60 16.39 -18.27
CA THR A 47 -4.56 17.78 -18.73
C THR A 47 -5.75 18.63 -18.25
N VAL A 48 -6.22 18.34 -17.03
CA VAL A 48 -7.32 19.08 -16.39
C VAL A 48 -6.72 20.06 -15.39
N GLN A 49 -7.06 21.34 -15.47
CA GLN A 49 -6.60 22.33 -14.49
C GLN A 49 -7.40 22.21 -13.19
N ILE A 50 -6.74 21.85 -12.10
CA ILE A 50 -7.31 21.85 -10.73
C ILE A 50 -6.52 22.73 -9.77
N ASP A 51 -5.48 23.41 -10.26
CA ASP A 51 -4.55 24.19 -9.45
C ASP A 51 -5.27 25.32 -8.71
N GLU A 52 -6.22 25.99 -9.37
CA GLU A 52 -7.02 27.05 -8.75
C GLU A 52 -7.88 26.53 -7.59
N TYR A 53 -8.48 25.33 -7.75
CA TYR A 53 -9.28 24.70 -6.70
C TYR A 53 -8.43 24.37 -5.47
N ILE A 54 -7.25 23.79 -5.69
CA ILE A 54 -6.32 23.41 -4.62
C ILE A 54 -5.72 24.66 -3.97
N LEU A 55 -5.34 25.67 -4.77
CA LEU A 55 -4.88 26.96 -4.26
C LEU A 55 -5.91 27.62 -3.36
N LYS A 56 -7.17 27.64 -3.77
CA LYS A 56 -8.23 28.30 -3.04
C LYS A 56 -8.65 27.57 -1.75
N HIS A 57 -8.76 26.24 -1.79
CA HIS A 57 -9.36 25.48 -0.68
C HIS A 57 -8.34 24.78 0.22
N ILE A 58 -7.17 24.42 -0.32
CA ILE A 58 -6.14 23.68 0.42
C ILE A 58 -4.99 24.61 0.78
N TYR A 59 -4.47 25.39 -0.17
CA TYR A 59 -3.31 26.27 0.10
C TYR A 59 -3.69 27.61 0.71
N GLY A 60 -4.89 28.13 0.48
CA GLY A 60 -5.35 29.43 1.00
C GLY A 60 -5.48 29.49 2.51
N SER A 61 -5.53 28.33 3.19
CA SER A 61 -5.60 28.20 4.64
C SER A 61 -4.27 27.82 5.30
N LEU A 62 -3.22 27.56 4.51
CA LEU A 62 -1.94 27.05 5.00
C LEU A 62 -0.87 28.16 5.04
N GLU A 63 -0.05 28.14 6.09
CA GLU A 63 1.15 28.98 6.15
C GLU A 63 2.20 28.50 5.14
N SER A 64 3.15 29.39 4.80
CA SER A 64 4.18 29.13 3.78
C SER A 64 4.99 27.86 4.06
N VAL A 65 5.32 27.59 5.33
CA VAL A 65 6.07 26.40 5.76
C VAL A 65 5.24 25.13 5.57
N GLN A 66 3.98 25.15 5.96
CA GLN A 66 3.07 24.01 5.80
C GLN A 66 2.85 23.67 4.33
N MET A 67 2.76 24.69 3.48
CA MET A 67 2.67 24.52 2.03
C MET A 67 3.90 23.83 1.43
N GLN A 68 5.11 24.18 1.89
CA GLN A 68 6.33 23.50 1.44
C GLN A 68 6.33 22.03 1.86
N ASN A 69 5.92 21.72 3.09
CA ASN A 69 5.83 20.34 3.57
C ASN A 69 4.85 19.50 2.75
N VAL A 70 3.69 20.06 2.39
CA VAL A 70 2.72 19.37 1.53
C VAL A 70 3.30 19.11 0.14
N LYS A 71 3.94 20.11 -0.48
CA LYS A 71 4.60 19.94 -1.79
C LYS A 71 5.68 18.86 -1.75
N GLU A 72 6.48 18.83 -0.69
CA GLU A 72 7.52 17.83 -0.54
C GLU A 72 6.94 16.43 -0.36
N THR A 73 5.91 16.29 0.47
CA THR A 73 5.20 15.02 0.65
C THR A 73 4.64 14.49 -0.67
N ILE A 74 4.01 15.36 -1.47
CA ILE A 74 3.49 15.00 -2.79
C ILE A 74 4.61 14.48 -3.70
N ARG A 75 5.78 15.13 -3.69
CA ARG A 75 6.95 14.68 -4.47
C ARG A 75 7.47 13.33 -4.02
N LEU A 76 7.59 13.11 -2.71
CA LEU A 76 8.07 11.84 -2.15
C LEU A 76 7.13 10.69 -2.53
N ILE A 77 5.82 10.88 -2.38
CA ILE A 77 4.82 9.88 -2.79
C ILE A 77 4.92 9.60 -4.29
N ALA A 78 4.96 10.64 -5.13
CA ALA A 78 5.04 10.48 -6.57
C ALA A 78 6.33 9.78 -7.04
N ASN A 79 7.45 10.03 -6.37
CA ASN A 79 8.72 9.37 -6.67
C ASN A 79 8.70 7.90 -6.26
N ALA A 80 8.18 7.57 -5.07
CA ALA A 80 8.04 6.17 -4.62
C ALA A 80 7.23 5.33 -5.62
N VAL A 81 6.14 5.88 -6.16
CA VAL A 81 5.32 5.22 -7.18
C VAL A 81 6.06 5.09 -8.52
N ARG A 82 6.83 6.10 -8.91
CA ARG A 82 7.60 6.08 -10.16
C ARG A 82 8.76 5.09 -10.12
N GLU A 83 9.42 4.97 -8.98
CA GLU A 83 10.64 4.18 -8.78
C GLU A 83 10.36 2.71 -8.41
N GLN A 84 9.11 2.25 -8.60
CA GLN A 84 8.73 0.85 -8.41
C GLN A 84 9.67 -0.11 -9.13
N VAL A 85 10.27 -1.00 -8.35
CA VAL A 85 11.20 -2.01 -8.87
C VAL A 85 10.42 -3.04 -9.66
N LYS A 86 10.77 -3.19 -10.94
CA LYS A 86 10.24 -4.25 -11.80
C LYS A 86 11.23 -5.39 -11.85
N TYR A 87 10.94 -6.47 -11.12
CA TYR A 87 11.78 -7.66 -11.12
C TYR A 87 11.58 -8.49 -12.39
N LYS A 88 12.68 -8.98 -12.96
CA LYS A 88 12.62 -9.93 -14.09
C LYS A 88 12.16 -11.29 -13.57
N LYS A 89 11.43 -12.04 -14.40
CA LYS A 89 10.96 -13.41 -14.04
C LYS A 89 12.09 -14.32 -13.55
N GLY A 90 13.29 -14.20 -14.13
CA GLY A 90 14.46 -14.98 -13.71
C GLY A 90 14.95 -14.63 -12.31
N GLU A 91 14.93 -13.35 -11.92
CA GLU A 91 15.34 -12.89 -10.58
C GLU A 91 14.35 -13.40 -9.52
N VAL A 92 13.06 -13.30 -9.80
CA VAL A 92 12.00 -13.84 -8.93
C VAL A 92 12.17 -15.34 -8.76
N LYS A 93 12.43 -16.07 -9.86
CA LYS A 93 12.62 -17.53 -9.82
C LYS A 93 13.80 -17.94 -8.93
N GLN A 94 14.93 -17.24 -9.03
CA GLN A 94 16.10 -17.52 -8.19
C GLN A 94 15.82 -17.30 -6.70
N VAL A 95 15.02 -16.28 -6.35
CA VAL A 95 14.61 -16.04 -4.95
C VAL A 95 13.68 -17.14 -4.46
N VAL A 96 12.71 -17.57 -5.28
CA VAL A 96 11.80 -18.68 -4.95
C VAL A 96 12.57 -19.98 -4.73
N GLU A 97 13.50 -20.33 -5.63
CA GLU A 97 14.33 -21.54 -5.49
C GLU A 97 15.21 -21.54 -4.23
N LYS A 98 15.59 -20.35 -3.73
CA LYS A 98 16.29 -20.21 -2.45
C LYS A 98 15.32 -20.33 -1.27
N LEU A 99 14.14 -19.71 -1.36
CA LEU A 99 13.11 -19.76 -0.33
C LEU A 99 12.66 -21.21 -0.07
N ASP A 100 12.50 -22.02 -1.11
CA ASP A 100 12.12 -23.44 -1.00
C ASP A 100 13.10 -24.26 -0.14
N LYS A 101 14.35 -23.80 0.00
CA LYS A 101 15.39 -24.49 0.80
C LYS A 101 15.48 -23.98 2.23
N CYS A 102 14.95 -22.80 2.52
CA CYS A 102 15.13 -22.15 3.83
C CYS A 102 13.83 -21.75 4.52
N TYR A 103 12.66 -21.95 3.90
CA TYR A 103 11.39 -21.68 4.55
C TYR A 103 11.16 -22.63 5.73
N ASN A 104 10.53 -22.11 6.78
CA ASN A 104 10.23 -22.91 7.96
C ASN A 104 8.95 -23.71 7.74
N ILE A 105 9.11 -25.00 7.47
CA ILE A 105 8.00 -25.95 7.24
C ILE A 105 7.04 -25.99 8.43
N LEU A 106 7.52 -25.84 9.67
CA LEU A 106 6.69 -25.83 10.88
C LEU A 106 5.78 -24.60 11.01
N ASN A 107 6.00 -23.58 10.18
CA ASN A 107 5.19 -22.37 10.11
C ASN A 107 4.36 -22.29 8.82
N ASP A 108 4.47 -23.28 7.91
CA ASP A 108 3.67 -23.33 6.69
C ASP A 108 2.33 -24.02 6.95
N PRO A 109 1.17 -23.33 6.89
CA PRO A 109 -0.14 -23.94 7.12
C PRO A 109 -0.49 -25.09 6.17
N ARG A 110 0.24 -25.20 5.05
CA ARG A 110 0.05 -26.24 4.05
C ARG A 110 0.79 -27.53 4.41
N SER A 111 1.80 -27.48 5.28
CA SER A 111 2.62 -28.64 5.65
C SER A 111 1.90 -29.55 6.65
N GLU A 112 2.23 -30.84 6.61
CA GLU A 112 1.69 -31.81 7.57
C GLU A 112 2.29 -31.60 8.96
N GLU A 113 3.54 -31.14 9.03
CA GLU A 113 4.24 -30.85 10.28
C GLU A 113 3.58 -29.68 11.02
N TYR A 114 3.15 -28.64 10.31
CA TYR A 114 2.38 -27.54 10.90
C TYR A 114 1.05 -28.04 11.47
N LYS A 115 0.31 -28.85 10.69
CA LYS A 115 -0.99 -29.39 11.12
C LYS A 115 -0.85 -30.26 12.36
N LYS A 116 0.16 -31.13 12.37
CA LYS A 116 0.48 -31.99 13.51
C LYS A 116 0.81 -31.15 14.75
N LYS A 117 1.72 -30.18 14.64
CA LYS A 117 2.07 -29.27 15.74
C LYS A 117 0.86 -28.51 16.28
N ARG A 118 -0.02 -28.02 15.40
CA ARG A 118 -1.25 -27.33 15.78
C ARG A 118 -2.23 -28.26 16.49
N PHE A 119 -2.38 -29.49 16.02
CA PHE A 119 -3.22 -30.49 16.65
C PHE A 119 -2.71 -30.86 18.05
N GLU A 120 -1.40 -31.12 18.18
CA GLU A 120 -0.77 -31.38 19.49
C GLU A 120 -0.97 -30.20 20.46
N GLN A 121 -0.80 -28.96 20.01
CA GLN A 121 -1.08 -27.77 20.81
C GLN A 121 -2.54 -27.68 21.25
N PHE A 122 -3.47 -27.96 20.33
CA PHE A 122 -4.90 -27.96 20.65
C PHE A 122 -5.22 -29.03 21.70
N GLN A 123 -4.69 -30.24 21.54
CA GLN A 123 -4.90 -31.34 22.47
C GLN A 123 -4.36 -31.03 23.87
N ILE A 124 -3.18 -30.41 23.97
CA ILE A 124 -2.63 -29.93 25.25
C ILE A 124 -3.58 -28.95 25.94
N ILE A 125 -4.14 -28.00 25.19
CA ILE A 125 -5.09 -27.01 25.73
C ILE A 125 -6.36 -27.70 26.21
N THR A 126 -6.94 -28.58 25.41
CA THR A 126 -8.16 -29.32 25.78
C THR A 126 -7.93 -30.22 27.01
N ASP A 127 -6.80 -30.90 27.09
CA ASP A 127 -6.44 -31.75 28.24
C ASP A 127 -6.22 -30.92 29.51
N TYR A 128 -5.65 -29.71 29.37
CA TYR A 128 -5.50 -28.77 30.46
C TYR A 128 -6.87 -28.30 30.96
N GLU A 129 -7.76 -27.87 30.06
CA GLU A 129 -9.12 -27.44 30.40
C GLU A 129 -9.91 -28.56 31.08
N ALA A 130 -9.88 -29.79 30.55
CA ALA A 130 -10.58 -30.94 31.13
C ALA A 130 -10.13 -31.28 32.56
N LYS A 131 -8.87 -30.98 32.92
CA LYS A 131 -8.33 -31.20 34.27
C LYS A 131 -8.66 -30.08 35.26
N HIS A 132 -9.04 -28.90 34.76
CA HIS A 132 -9.22 -27.70 35.58
C HIS A 132 -10.64 -27.10 35.49
N LEU A 133 -11.56 -27.76 34.78
CA LEU A 133 -12.99 -27.49 34.92
C LEU A 133 -13.50 -28.07 36.26
N PRO A 134 -14.36 -27.34 37.00
CA PRO A 134 -14.97 -27.80 38.25
C PRO A 134 -15.96 -28.97 38.05
#